data_AF-A0A4R5G7I1-F1
#
_entry.id   AF-A0A4R5G7I1-F1
#
_cell.length_a   1.000
_cell.length_b   1.000
_cell.length_c   1.000
_cell.angle_alpha   90.00
_cell.angle_beta   90.00
_cell.angle_gamma   90.00
#
_symmetry.space_group_name_H-M   'P 1'
#
loop_
_entity.id
_entity.type
_entity.pdbx_description
1 polymer ?
#
loop_
_entity_poly.entity_id
_entity_poly.type
_entity_poly.pdbx_seq_one_letter_code
_entity_poly.pdbx_strand_id
1 'polypeptide(L)'
;MTAVPCSPLLNPANRQAFDTCIALTLQMIAAVEFTPVLSRDRPTRELLLCFAEQVERNARDIAVMAGHVGTDILALGQDWYGKLIAERDHPLQAAYHNLHAAAYLGLEQGMTTATLLSAVACALRVLAEREGRLSN
;
A
#
# COMPACT_ATOMS: atom_id res chain seq x y z
N MET A 1 9.13 5.85 39.60
CA MET A 1 8.43 6.34 38.39
C MET A 1 8.28 5.17 37.44
N THR A 2 7.08 4.62 37.32
CA THR A 2 6.79 3.60 36.30
C THR A 2 6.53 4.31 34.99
N ALA A 3 7.43 4.16 34.02
CA ALA A 3 7.21 4.65 32.67
C ALA A 3 6.02 3.89 32.08
N VAL A 4 4.94 4.60 31.74
CA VAL A 4 3.81 4.01 31.02
C VAL A 4 4.34 3.59 29.64
N PRO A 5 4.18 2.33 29.22
CA PRO A 5 4.58 1.92 27.88
C PRO A 5 3.78 2.73 26.87
N CYS A 6 4.49 3.50 26.04
CA CYS A 6 3.87 4.26 24.97
C CYS A 6 3.32 3.27 23.94
N SER A 7 2.07 3.47 23.50
CA SER A 7 1.48 2.64 22.45
C SER A 7 2.40 2.63 21.22
N PRO A 8 2.69 1.47 20.59
CA PRO A 8 3.50 1.41 19.37
C PRO A 8 2.97 2.35 18.28
N LEU A 9 1.66 2.59 18.24
CA LEU A 9 1.00 3.48 17.28
C LEU A 9 1.30 4.98 17.52
N LEU A 10 1.67 5.34 18.76
CA LEU A 10 2.02 6.70 19.16
C LEU A 10 3.53 6.95 19.12
N ASN A 11 4.33 5.96 18.73
CA ASN A 11 5.77 6.12 18.59
C ASN A 11 6.11 7.01 17.37
N PRO A 12 6.85 8.12 17.55
CA PRO A 12 7.22 9.02 16.46
C PRO A 12 7.98 8.34 15.31
N ALA A 13 8.81 7.33 15.60
CA ALA A 13 9.54 6.59 14.57
C ALA A 13 8.59 5.77 13.69
N ASN A 14 7.57 5.15 14.29
CA ASN A 14 6.56 4.40 13.55
C ASN A 14 5.70 5.33 12.70
N ARG A 15 5.37 6.52 13.23
CA ARG A 15 4.67 7.56 12.46
C ARG A 15 5.48 8.01 11.24
N GLN A 16 6.76 8.30 11.43
CA GLN A 16 7.66 8.69 10.34
C GLN A 16 7.80 7.58 9.28
N ALA A 17 7.90 6.31 9.71
CA ALA A 17 7.95 5.17 8.80
C ALA A 17 6.66 5.04 7.98
N PHE A 18 5.49 5.24 8.61
CA PHE A 18 4.20 5.26 7.93
C PHE A 18 4.11 6.41 6.91
N ASP A 19 4.44 7.63 7.30
CA ASP A 19 4.38 8.80 6.41
C ASP A 19 5.33 8.61 5.21
N THR A 20 6.51 8.01 5.44
CA THR A 20 7.46 7.65 4.38
C THR A 20 6.88 6.58 3.44
N CYS A 21 6.24 5.53 3.98
CA CYS A 21 5.55 4.52 3.18
C CYS A 21 4.48 5.14 2.28
N ILE A 22 3.63 6.02 2.83
CA ILE A 22 2.59 6.72 2.06
C ILE A 22 3.22 7.56 0.94
N ALA A 23 4.23 8.37 1.26
CA ALA A 23 4.87 9.25 0.30
C ALA A 23 5.53 8.48 -0.86
N LEU A 24 6.31 7.43 -0.56
CA LEU A 24 6.95 6.61 -1.59
C LEU A 24 5.92 5.87 -2.45
N THR A 25 4.82 5.39 -1.85
CA THR A 25 3.76 4.71 -2.61
C THR A 25 3.04 5.68 -3.54
N LEU A 26 2.79 6.92 -3.09
CA LEU A 26 2.21 7.96 -3.93
C LEU A 26 3.15 8.32 -5.09
N GLN A 27 4.46 8.41 -4.83
CA GLN A 27 5.45 8.64 -5.88
C GLN A 27 5.46 7.51 -6.92
N MET A 28 5.35 6.25 -6.51
CA MET A 28 5.25 5.11 -7.42
C MET A 28 3.97 5.18 -8.27
N ILE A 29 2.82 5.44 -7.66
CA ILE A 29 1.55 5.60 -8.37
C ILE A 29 1.63 6.75 -9.38
N ALA A 30 2.16 7.90 -8.97
CA ALA A 30 2.35 9.05 -9.85
C ALA A 30 3.33 8.74 -11.00
N ALA A 31 4.40 7.98 -10.73
CA ALA A 31 5.33 7.56 -11.78
C ALA A 31 4.62 6.71 -12.85
N VAL A 32 3.76 5.77 -12.44
CA VAL A 32 2.94 4.97 -13.38
C VAL A 32 1.95 5.84 -14.15
N GLU A 33 1.24 6.74 -13.47
CA GLU A 33 0.22 7.61 -14.07
C GLU A 33 0.80 8.57 -15.12
N PHE A 34 1.89 9.25 -14.77
CA PHE A 34 2.44 10.34 -15.57
C PHE A 34 3.55 9.91 -16.54
N THR A 35 3.91 8.62 -16.58
CA THR A 35 4.89 8.09 -17.54
C THR A 35 4.64 8.58 -18.98
N PRO A 36 3.42 8.55 -19.54
CA PRO A 36 3.19 8.92 -20.95
C PRO A 36 3.52 10.39 -21.27
N VAL A 37 3.54 11.25 -20.25
CA VAL A 37 3.70 12.71 -20.40
C VAL A 37 5.12 13.15 -20.03
N LEU A 38 5.78 12.45 -19.11
CA LEU A 38 7.06 12.89 -18.52
C LEU A 38 8.31 12.42 -19.26
N SER A 39 8.19 11.60 -20.31
CA SER A 39 9.33 11.04 -21.07
C SER A 39 10.42 10.40 -20.18
N ARG A 40 10.04 9.93 -18.98
CA ARG A 40 10.91 9.24 -18.02
C ARG A 40 10.73 7.74 -18.12
N ASP A 41 11.74 7.00 -17.67
CA ASP A 41 11.69 5.55 -17.54
C ASP A 41 10.44 5.13 -16.76
N ARG A 42 9.57 4.39 -17.45
CA ARG A 42 8.38 3.78 -16.87
C ARG A 42 8.81 2.82 -15.77
N PRO A 43 8.11 2.76 -14.62
CA PRO A 43 8.37 1.73 -13.62
C PRO A 43 8.29 0.34 -14.26
N THR A 44 9.39 -0.40 -14.21
CA THR A 44 9.43 -1.75 -14.76
C THR A 44 8.54 -2.68 -13.94
N ARG A 45 8.17 -3.82 -14.54
CA ARG A 45 7.43 -4.89 -13.84
C ARG A 45 8.13 -5.30 -12.55
N GLU A 46 9.44 -5.48 -12.59
CA GLU A 46 10.25 -5.92 -11.45
C GLU A 46 10.24 -4.88 -10.33
N LEU A 47 10.32 -3.59 -10.69
CA LEU A 47 10.24 -2.51 -9.73
C LEU A 47 8.86 -2.46 -9.06
N LEU A 48 7.78 -2.59 -9.84
CA LEU A 48 6.42 -2.62 -9.32
C LEU A 48 6.17 -3.80 -8.36
N LEU A 49 6.68 -4.99 -8.69
CA LEU A 49 6.57 -6.16 -7.81
C LEU A 49 7.36 -6.00 -6.52
N CYS A 50 8.61 -5.55 -6.61
CA CYS A 50 9.45 -5.25 -5.44
C CYS A 50 8.77 -4.22 -4.52
N PHE A 51 8.19 -3.18 -5.12
CA PHE A 51 7.48 -2.15 -4.36
C PHE A 51 6.20 -2.69 -3.70
N ALA A 52 5.43 -3.52 -4.41
CA ALA A 52 4.25 -4.17 -3.85
C ALA A 52 4.59 -5.04 -2.63
N GLU A 53 5.69 -5.80 -2.67
CA GLU A 53 6.18 -6.55 -1.51
C GLU A 53 6.51 -5.65 -0.32
N GLN A 54 7.14 -4.50 -0.56
CA GLN A 54 7.49 -3.57 0.51
C GLN A 54 6.24 -2.95 1.16
N VAL A 55 5.25 -2.55 0.35
CA VAL A 55 3.97 -2.03 0.86
C VAL A 55 3.24 -3.10 1.68
N GLU A 56 3.26 -4.36 1.24
CA GLU A 56 2.67 -5.46 1.98
C GLU A 56 3.38 -5.76 3.30
N ARG A 57 4.72 -5.68 3.34
CA ARG A 57 5.47 -5.80 4.61
C ARG A 57 5.05 -4.70 5.58
N ASN A 58 4.99 -3.45 5.11
CA ASN A 58 4.52 -2.33 5.94
C ASN A 58 3.07 -2.54 6.43
N ALA A 59 2.18 -3.08 5.59
CA ALA A 59 0.82 -3.42 5.99
C ALA A 59 0.78 -4.47 7.11
N ARG A 60 1.60 -5.52 7.01
CA ARG A 60 1.73 -6.54 8.08
C ARG A 60 2.26 -5.94 9.38
N ASP A 61 3.29 -5.10 9.30
CA ASP A 61 3.87 -4.46 10.47
C ASP A 61 2.84 -3.57 11.18
N ILE A 62 2.01 -2.83 10.42
CA ILE A 62 0.92 -2.03 10.98
C ILE A 62 -0.12 -2.91 11.68
N ALA A 63 -0.50 -4.04 11.09
CA ALA A 63 -1.43 -4.97 11.72
C ALA A 63 -0.87 -5.56 13.03
N VAL A 64 0.42 -5.91 13.05
CA VAL A 64 1.12 -6.36 14.26
C VAL A 64 1.15 -5.27 15.33
N MET A 65 1.49 -4.03 14.97
CA MET A 65 1.48 -2.88 15.88
C MET A 65 0.08 -2.59 16.45
N ALA A 66 -0.97 -2.88 15.68
CA ALA A 66 -2.36 -2.76 16.11
C ALA A 66 -2.86 -3.96 16.94
N GLY A 67 -2.00 -4.95 17.23
CA GLY A 67 -2.34 -6.13 18.04
C GLY A 67 -2.96 -7.30 17.27
N HIS A 68 -2.97 -7.25 15.94
CA HIS A 68 -3.58 -8.27 15.07
C HIS A 68 -2.57 -9.29 14.54
N VAL A 69 -1.76 -9.85 15.44
CA VAL A 69 -0.72 -10.84 15.10
C VAL A 69 -1.33 -12.08 14.45
N GLY A 70 -0.74 -12.52 13.34
CA GLY A 70 -1.18 -13.73 12.62
C GLY A 70 -2.38 -13.53 11.70
N THR A 71 -2.90 -12.30 11.57
CA THR A 71 -3.95 -12.02 10.59
C THR A 71 -3.40 -12.12 9.17
N ASP A 72 -4.15 -12.79 8.29
CA ASP A 72 -3.85 -12.82 6.86
C ASP A 72 -4.26 -11.50 6.19
N ILE A 73 -3.41 -10.49 6.38
CA ILE A 73 -3.57 -9.17 5.78
C ILE A 73 -3.59 -9.23 4.25
N LEU A 74 -2.90 -10.20 3.65
CA LEU A 74 -2.89 -10.37 2.21
C LEU A 74 -4.27 -10.79 1.71
N ALA A 75 -4.89 -11.81 2.32
CA ALA A 75 -6.23 -12.23 1.96
C ALA A 75 -7.26 -11.09 2.13
N LEU A 76 -7.16 -10.31 3.22
CA LEU A 76 -8.02 -9.15 3.44
C LEU A 76 -7.84 -8.07 2.37
N GLY A 77 -6.60 -7.75 2.01
CA GLY A 77 -6.28 -6.79 0.95
C GLY A 77 -6.79 -7.24 -0.42
N GLN A 78 -6.67 -8.54 -0.74
CA GLN A 78 -7.18 -9.12 -1.98
C GLN A 78 -8.71 -9.08 -2.05
N ASP A 79 -9.40 -9.46 -0.98
CA ASP A 79 -10.87 -9.40 -0.89
C ASP A 79 -11.36 -7.96 -1.03
N TRP A 80 -10.72 -7.02 -0.33
CA TRP A 80 -11.05 -5.60 -0.44
C TRP A 80 -10.80 -5.04 -1.84
N TYR A 81 -9.66 -5.36 -2.43
CA TYR A 81 -9.34 -4.98 -3.81
C TYR A 81 -10.39 -5.53 -4.79
N GLY A 82 -10.74 -6.82 -4.68
CA GLY A 82 -11.75 -7.46 -5.52
C GLY A 82 -13.10 -6.77 -5.46
N LYS A 83 -13.55 -6.36 -4.26
CA LYS A 83 -14.78 -5.58 -4.08
C LYS A 83 -14.70 -4.22 -4.78
N LEU A 84 -13.54 -3.55 -4.69
CA LEU A 84 -13.36 -2.21 -5.24
C LEU A 84 -13.30 -2.17 -6.78
N ILE A 85 -12.74 -3.21 -7.41
CA ILE A 85 -12.66 -3.31 -8.87
C ILE A 85 -13.86 -4.01 -9.53
N ALA A 86 -14.78 -4.58 -8.74
CA ALA A 86 -15.94 -5.33 -9.25
C ALA A 86 -16.81 -4.50 -10.21
N GLU A 87 -16.90 -3.19 -9.99
CA GLU A 87 -17.67 -2.28 -10.85
C GLU A 87 -16.83 -1.68 -11.99
N ARG A 88 -15.53 -1.48 -11.78
CA ARG A 88 -14.59 -0.95 -12.77
C ARG A 88 -13.15 -1.45 -12.54
N ASP A 89 -12.60 -2.13 -13.53
CA ASP A 89 -11.24 -2.68 -13.50
C ASP A 89 -10.14 -1.62 -13.79
N HIS A 90 -10.00 -0.66 -12.88
CA HIS A 90 -8.98 0.38 -12.92
C HIS A 90 -8.00 0.25 -11.75
N PRO A 91 -6.96 -0.61 -11.84
CA PRO A 91 -6.03 -0.87 -10.75
C PRO A 91 -5.26 0.37 -10.29
N LEU A 92 -4.91 1.29 -11.20
CA LEU A 92 -4.23 2.53 -10.82
C LEU A 92 -5.12 3.42 -9.93
N GLN A 93 -6.39 3.57 -10.31
CA GLN A 93 -7.37 4.32 -9.51
C GLN A 93 -7.65 3.62 -8.18
N ALA A 94 -7.73 2.29 -8.18
CA ALA A 94 -7.87 1.50 -6.96
C ALA A 94 -6.68 1.69 -6.00
N ALA A 95 -5.45 1.69 -6.51
CA ALA A 95 -4.25 1.97 -5.72
C ALA A 95 -4.32 3.39 -5.11
N TYR A 96 -4.68 4.39 -5.92
CA TYR A 96 -4.79 5.77 -5.46
C TYR A 96 -5.84 5.95 -4.36
N HIS A 97 -7.06 5.43 -4.55
CA HIS A 97 -8.13 5.55 -3.56
C HIS A 97 -7.79 4.86 -2.24
N ASN A 98 -7.26 3.63 -2.29
CA ASN A 98 -6.88 2.92 -1.08
C ASN A 98 -5.72 3.62 -0.35
N LEU A 99 -4.73 4.14 -1.09
CA LEU A 99 -3.63 4.89 -0.49
C LEU A 99 -4.12 6.18 0.17
N HIS A 100 -5.02 6.91 -0.50
CA HIS A 100 -5.62 8.13 0.04
C HIS A 100 -6.41 7.86 1.32
N ALA A 101 -7.24 6.80 1.31
CA ALA A 101 -7.99 6.38 2.49
C ALA A 101 -7.05 5.95 3.63
N ALA A 102 -5.99 5.20 3.33
CA ALA A 102 -4.98 4.80 4.33
C ALA A 102 -4.28 6.02 4.94
N ALA A 103 -3.89 7.00 4.12
CA ALA A 103 -3.27 8.23 4.58
C ALA A 103 -4.21 9.07 5.46
N TYR A 104 -5.49 9.14 5.10
CA TYR A 104 -6.52 9.85 5.87
C TYR A 104 -6.76 9.20 7.24
N LEU A 105 -6.91 7.87 7.26
CA LEU A 105 -7.17 7.12 8.50
C LEU A 105 -5.92 7.06 9.41
N GLY A 106 -4.73 7.02 8.82
CA GLY A 106 -3.46 6.99 9.54
C GLY A 106 -3.23 5.68 10.33
N LEU A 107 -2.17 5.66 11.13
CA LEU A 107 -1.81 4.49 11.95
C LEU A 107 -2.85 4.14 13.03
N GLU A 108 -3.64 5.11 13.48
CA GLU A 108 -4.60 4.93 14.58
C GLU A 108 -5.71 3.94 14.25
N GLN A 109 -6.04 3.80 12.96
CA GLN A 109 -7.03 2.85 12.48
C GLN A 109 -6.44 1.48 12.14
N GLY A 110 -5.16 1.25 12.47
CA GLY A 110 -4.49 -0.04 12.56
C GLY A 110 -4.85 -1.02 11.44
N MET A 111 -5.72 -1.98 11.75
CA MET A 111 -6.17 -3.04 10.84
C MET A 111 -6.75 -2.52 9.53
N THR A 112 -7.58 -1.48 9.59
CA THR A 112 -8.21 -0.91 8.39
C THR A 112 -7.15 -0.32 7.48
N THR A 113 -6.22 0.45 8.05
CA THR A 113 -5.08 1.02 7.32
C THR A 113 -4.18 -0.07 6.73
N ALA A 114 -3.90 -1.13 7.47
CA ALA A 114 -3.17 -2.30 6.97
C ALA A 114 -3.88 -2.98 5.79
N THR A 115 -5.20 -3.17 5.88
CA THR A 115 -6.01 -3.77 4.81
C THR A 115 -5.96 -2.93 3.54
N LEU A 116 -6.11 -1.61 3.68
CA LEU A 116 -6.04 -0.68 2.55
C LEU A 116 -4.67 -0.69 1.88
N LEU A 117 -3.58 -0.67 2.66
CA LEU A 117 -2.22 -0.78 2.12
C LEU A 117 -1.97 -2.13 1.43
N SER A 118 -2.52 -3.22 1.97
CA SER A 118 -2.45 -4.52 1.31
C SER A 118 -3.23 -4.54 -0.02
N ALA A 119 -4.38 -3.86 -0.09
CA ALA A 119 -5.11 -3.66 -1.34
C ALA A 119 -4.31 -2.82 -2.35
N VAL A 120 -3.54 -1.82 -1.90
CA VAL A 120 -2.59 -1.09 -2.76
C VAL A 120 -1.53 -2.02 -3.33
N ALA A 121 -0.93 -2.88 -2.49
CA ALA A 121 0.04 -3.88 -2.97
C ALA A 121 -0.58 -4.84 -4.00
N CYS A 122 -1.83 -5.25 -3.81
CA CYS A 122 -2.58 -6.05 -4.80
C CYS A 122 -2.73 -5.31 -6.13
N ALA A 123 -3.17 -4.05 -6.10
CA ALA A 123 -3.30 -3.22 -7.29
C ALA A 123 -1.97 -3.02 -8.04
N LEU A 124 -0.86 -2.83 -7.32
CA LEU A 124 0.48 -2.72 -7.92
C LEU A 124 0.92 -4.01 -8.63
N ARG A 125 0.58 -5.19 -8.10
CA ARG A 125 0.85 -6.47 -8.78
C ARG A 125 0.07 -6.59 -10.09
N VAL A 126 -1.20 -6.20 -10.09
CA VAL A 126 -2.02 -6.17 -11.31
C VAL A 126 -1.44 -5.21 -12.34
N LEU A 127 -0.95 -4.03 -11.91
CA LEU A 127 -0.25 -3.11 -12.81
C LEU A 127 1.04 -3.73 -13.38
N ALA A 128 1.81 -4.43 -12.56
CA ALA A 128 3.04 -5.09 -12.99
C ALA A 128 2.77 -6.20 -14.02
N GLU A 129 1.69 -6.97 -13.85
CA GLU A 129 1.25 -7.96 -14.84
C GLU A 129 0.86 -7.33 -16.17
N ARG A 130 0.17 -6.17 -16.14
CA ARG A 130 -0.17 -5.42 -17.36
C ARG A 130 1.07 -4.87 -18.05
N GLU A 131 2.08 -4.44 -17.31
CA GLU A 131 3.36 -4.03 -17.89
C GLU A 131 4.05 -5.17 -18.64
N GLY A 132 4.14 -6.33 -18.01
CA GLY A 132 4.77 -7.50 -18.61
C GLY A 132 4.11 -7.99 -19.90
N ARG A 133 2.82 -7.67 -20.13
CA ARG A 133 2.12 -7.97 -21.39
C ARG A 133 2.40 -6.97 -22.50
N LEU A 134 2.82 -5.74 -22.18
CA LEU A 134 3.12 -4.69 -23.15
C LEU A 134 4.58 -4.74 -23.63
N SER A 135 5.47 -5.39 -22.88
CA SER A 135 6.90 -5.51 -23.21
C SER A 135 7.29 -6.83 -23.91
N ASN A 136 6.35 -7.79 -24.05
CA ASN A 136 6.53 -9.02 -24.83
C ASN A 136 5.82 -8.89 -26.19
#